data_AF-A0A149TQ33-F1
#
_entry.id   AF-A0A149TQ33-F1
#
_cell.length_a   1.000
_cell.length_b   1.000
_cell.length_c   1.000
_cell.angle_alpha   90.00
_cell.angle_beta   90.00
_cell.angle_gamma   90.00
#
_symmetry.space_group_name_H-M   'P 1'
#
loop_
_entity.id
_entity.type
_entity.pdbx_description
1 polymer ?
#
loop_
_entity_poly.entity_id
_entity_poly.type
_entity_poly.pdbx_seq_one_letter_code
_entity_poly.pdbx_strand_id
1 'polypeptide(L)'
;MVGPEITDENGLDHKINFEKDGVLIVPALPLSWEVLWRKNGMHVVTNIVSGDPLPADGGFIAKGSLFKSSFDPQFYSGTVDGYFTDKIKNTTKLFMGLGWHPWQNFSPQRNDGLIPGKQKDDKLDGILYNKYKHANLFIGTYQKAFLGNQQCSIIRDIKTTDGNSIARLDSPATACTSQEYDLIYKGTDFGATMKGVAVSYLGPNKPSASSYGFAVNGDLPMGYIGWLGVDGYDFNGDAFVTGSRRGPLAIVGQDKEMGEFLQSEDALVDNPRNYQRLVSWQHVDTIGIENTGQHTFRDNSLHFGPIYGGDKFLINGTLQAQLIFNPPWEKWGVAVCGASGNGSKSNCLTVSSKGTITSGGDFVVGDTTGKRANLIVTGLYQERLYTPENSKSSCEQGQFSDDENYHYVCVRKNHWKRVALSSW
;
A
#
# COMPACT_ATOMS: atom_id res chain seq x y z
N MET A 1 0.43 -32.71 -16.12
CA MET A 1 0.33 -34.03 -15.45
C MET A 1 0.62 -35.09 -16.47
N VAL A 2 1.09 -36.28 -16.07
CA VAL A 2 1.49 -37.36 -16.98
C VAL A 2 1.10 -38.69 -16.36
N GLY A 3 0.58 -39.64 -17.15
CA GLY A 3 0.40 -41.02 -16.72
C GLY A 3 -0.59 -41.82 -17.60
N PRO A 4 -0.90 -43.07 -17.22
CA PRO A 4 -1.69 -43.98 -18.07
C PRO A 4 -3.14 -43.57 -18.25
N GLU A 5 -3.64 -42.66 -17.41
CA GLU A 5 -5.01 -42.15 -17.45
C GLU A 5 -5.07 -40.64 -17.70
N ILE A 6 -3.94 -40.05 -18.11
CA ILE A 6 -3.80 -38.62 -18.36
C ILE A 6 -3.13 -38.46 -19.72
N THR A 7 -3.92 -37.99 -20.68
CA THR A 7 -3.42 -37.62 -22.00
C THR A 7 -2.63 -36.32 -21.95
N ASP A 8 -1.51 -36.27 -22.67
CA ASP A 8 -0.77 -35.04 -22.94
C ASP A 8 -1.49 -34.14 -23.97
N GLU A 9 -0.90 -33.01 -24.34
CA GLU A 9 -1.45 -32.10 -25.34
C GLU A 9 -1.55 -32.69 -26.76
N ASN A 10 -0.87 -33.81 -27.02
CA ASN A 10 -0.96 -34.55 -28.28
C ASN A 10 -1.95 -35.72 -28.20
N GLY A 11 -2.65 -35.89 -27.06
CA GLY A 11 -3.60 -36.97 -26.85
C GLY A 11 -2.96 -38.32 -26.54
N LEU A 12 -1.69 -38.36 -26.11
CA LEU A 12 -0.98 -39.60 -25.78
C LEU A 12 -1.02 -39.87 -24.27
N ASP A 13 -1.30 -41.11 -23.91
CA ASP A 13 -1.11 -41.62 -22.54
C ASP A 13 0.34 -42.04 -22.32
N HIS A 14 0.84 -41.93 -21.09
CA HIS A 14 2.22 -42.25 -20.77
C HIS A 14 2.35 -43.30 -19.67
N LYS A 15 3.24 -44.27 -19.86
CA LYS A 15 3.72 -45.18 -18.82
C LYS A 15 4.83 -44.52 -18.02
N ILE A 16 4.78 -44.71 -16.70
CA ILE A 16 5.70 -44.12 -15.75
C ILE A 16 6.47 -45.23 -15.03
N ASN A 17 7.79 -45.17 -15.08
CA ASN A 17 8.67 -46.06 -14.34
C ASN A 17 9.50 -45.23 -13.36
N PHE A 18 9.24 -45.39 -12.07
CA PHE A 18 10.01 -44.73 -11.02
C PHE A 18 11.37 -45.39 -10.84
N GLU A 19 12.40 -44.56 -10.73
CA GLU A 19 13.79 -44.95 -10.50
C GLU A 19 14.32 -44.23 -9.25
N LYS A 20 15.45 -44.71 -8.70
CA LYS A 20 16.09 -44.10 -7.52
C LYS A 20 16.47 -42.64 -7.74
N ASP A 21 16.93 -42.31 -8.93
CA ASP A 21 17.43 -40.99 -9.33
C ASP A 21 16.43 -40.20 -10.19
N GLY A 22 15.16 -40.63 -10.25
CA GLY A 22 14.14 -39.91 -11.00
C GLY A 22 13.00 -40.75 -11.53
N VAL A 23 12.56 -40.45 -12.75
CA VAL A 23 11.43 -41.12 -13.40
C VAL A 23 11.61 -41.18 -14.91
N LEU A 24 11.32 -42.35 -15.48
CA LEU A 24 11.31 -42.60 -16.91
C LEU A 24 9.86 -42.64 -17.43
N ILE A 25 9.60 -41.87 -18.49
CA ILE A 25 8.28 -41.68 -19.10
C ILE A 25 8.30 -42.21 -20.53
N VAL A 26 7.29 -42.99 -20.91
CA VAL A 26 7.17 -43.62 -22.24
C VAL A 26 5.71 -43.54 -22.74
N PRO A 27 5.42 -42.95 -23.92
CA PRO A 27 6.34 -42.33 -24.88
C PRO A 27 6.98 -41.04 -24.33
N ALA A 28 7.94 -40.48 -25.07
CA ALA A 28 8.62 -39.24 -24.68
C ALA A 28 7.62 -38.11 -24.50
N LEU A 29 7.92 -37.21 -23.55
CA LEU A 29 7.13 -35.99 -23.39
C LEU A 29 7.28 -35.08 -24.62
N PRO A 30 6.23 -34.34 -24.99
CA PRO A 30 6.29 -33.45 -26.14
C PRO A 30 7.33 -32.34 -25.97
N LEU A 31 7.79 -31.79 -27.10
CA LEU A 31 8.74 -30.67 -27.13
C LEU A 31 8.21 -29.41 -26.41
N SER A 32 6.89 -29.24 -26.30
CA SER A 32 6.32 -28.08 -25.59
C SER A 32 6.74 -28.04 -24.11
N TRP A 33 7.00 -29.22 -23.52
CA TRP A 33 7.46 -29.37 -22.13
C TRP A 33 8.93 -29.03 -21.96
N GLU A 34 9.72 -29.00 -23.05
CA GLU A 34 11.14 -28.62 -23.00
C GLU A 34 11.33 -27.21 -22.41
N VAL A 35 10.37 -26.32 -22.66
CA VAL A 35 10.35 -24.96 -22.11
C VAL A 35 10.16 -24.97 -20.59
N LEU A 36 9.39 -25.93 -20.05
CA LEU A 36 9.19 -26.08 -18.60
C LEU A 36 10.50 -26.52 -17.92
N TRP A 37 11.23 -27.45 -18.54
CA TRP A 37 12.42 -28.04 -17.94
C TRP A 37 13.66 -27.13 -17.98
N ARG A 38 13.76 -26.25 -18.99
CA ARG A 38 14.87 -25.29 -19.11
C ARG A 38 14.85 -24.19 -18.05
N LYS A 39 13.75 -24.03 -17.29
CA LYS A 39 13.55 -22.91 -16.34
C LYS A 39 13.95 -23.19 -14.88
N ASN A 40 14.60 -24.33 -14.60
CA ASN A 40 15.09 -24.78 -13.28
C ASN A 40 14.03 -24.87 -12.16
N GLY A 41 14.11 -25.92 -11.32
CA GLY A 41 13.35 -25.99 -10.06
C GLY A 41 11.91 -26.52 -10.16
N MET A 42 11.58 -27.30 -11.19
CA MET A 42 10.27 -27.94 -11.28
C MET A 42 10.12 -28.99 -10.16
N HIS A 43 8.99 -28.98 -9.47
CA HIS A 43 8.65 -30.00 -8.49
C HIS A 43 7.75 -31.05 -9.13
N VAL A 44 7.89 -32.28 -8.66
CA VAL A 44 7.03 -33.38 -9.06
C VAL A 44 6.47 -34.08 -7.84
N VAL A 45 5.26 -34.57 -7.98
CA VAL A 45 4.53 -35.35 -6.99
C VAL A 45 3.94 -36.57 -7.69
N THR A 46 3.86 -37.69 -7.01
CA THR A 46 3.11 -38.85 -7.48
C THR A 46 1.94 -39.14 -6.56
N ASN A 47 0.87 -39.73 -7.08
CA ASN A 47 -0.26 -40.22 -6.27
C ASN A 47 0.07 -41.51 -5.49
N ILE A 48 1.33 -41.96 -5.50
CA ILE A 48 1.81 -43.00 -4.60
C ILE A 48 2.08 -42.38 -3.23
N VAL A 49 1.55 -42.99 -2.19
CA VAL A 49 1.75 -42.58 -0.79
C VAL A 49 2.67 -43.56 -0.06
N SER A 50 3.55 -43.01 0.77
CA SER A 50 4.49 -43.73 1.62
C SER A 50 3.86 -44.04 2.97
N GLY A 51 3.42 -45.28 3.18
CA GLY A 51 2.93 -45.74 4.49
C GLY A 51 1.59 -45.15 4.91
N ASP A 52 1.42 -44.94 6.22
CA ASP A 52 0.19 -44.42 6.80
C ASP A 52 0.13 -42.87 6.75
N PRO A 53 -1.06 -42.30 6.50
CA PRO A 53 -1.19 -40.85 6.39
C PRO A 53 -0.93 -40.18 7.75
N LEU A 54 -0.37 -38.97 7.70
CA LEU A 54 -0.04 -38.22 8.91
C LEU A 54 -1.27 -37.42 9.37
N PRO A 55 -1.43 -37.17 10.67
CA PRO A 55 -2.33 -36.13 11.14
C PRO A 55 -1.88 -34.79 10.51
N ALA A 56 -2.73 -34.12 9.72
CA ALA A 56 -2.40 -32.85 9.04
C ALA A 56 -1.97 -31.73 10.00
N ASP A 57 -2.24 -31.91 11.28
CA ASP A 57 -2.02 -30.98 12.37
C ASP A 57 -0.76 -31.31 13.19
N GLY A 58 0.17 -32.14 12.70
CA GLY A 58 1.43 -32.42 13.40
C GLY A 58 1.27 -33.05 14.80
N GLY A 59 0.09 -33.61 15.09
CA GLY A 59 -0.27 -34.14 16.41
C GLY A 59 -0.73 -33.11 17.44
N PHE A 60 -1.02 -31.87 17.04
CA PHE A 60 -1.49 -30.80 17.94
C PHE A 60 -2.96 -30.92 18.36
N ILE A 61 -3.79 -31.66 17.62
CA ILE A 61 -5.19 -31.92 17.97
C ILE A 61 -5.30 -33.27 18.68
N ALA A 62 -5.82 -33.24 19.91
CA ALA A 62 -6.01 -34.43 20.72
C ALA A 62 -6.93 -35.45 20.03
N LYS A 63 -6.56 -36.73 20.15
CA LYS A 63 -7.35 -37.88 19.71
C LYS A 63 -8.77 -37.81 20.32
N GLY A 64 -9.79 -37.70 19.47
CA GLY A 64 -11.20 -37.57 19.89
C GLY A 64 -11.83 -36.18 19.72
N SER A 65 -11.08 -35.20 19.18
CA SER A 65 -11.61 -33.88 18.84
C SER A 65 -12.77 -33.97 17.83
N LEU A 66 -13.78 -33.12 18.00
CA LEU A 66 -14.88 -32.94 17.05
C LEU A 66 -14.41 -32.28 15.74
N PHE A 67 -13.27 -31.58 15.77
CA PHE A 67 -12.57 -31.14 14.58
C PHE A 67 -11.77 -32.31 14.02
N LYS A 68 -12.31 -32.93 12.96
CA LYS A 68 -11.60 -33.98 12.23
C LYS A 68 -10.37 -33.35 11.58
N SER A 69 -9.15 -33.71 12.03
CA SER A 69 -7.98 -33.50 11.19
C SER A 69 -8.20 -34.29 9.89
N SER A 70 -7.98 -33.65 8.74
CA SER A 70 -7.77 -34.42 7.53
C SER A 70 -6.47 -35.20 7.74
N PHE A 71 -6.48 -36.48 7.40
CA PHE A 71 -5.24 -37.24 7.32
C PHE A 71 -4.57 -36.84 6.01
N ASP A 72 -3.37 -36.25 6.08
CA ASP A 72 -2.62 -35.87 4.91
C ASP A 72 -1.87 -37.09 4.37
N PRO A 73 -2.13 -37.52 3.12
CA PRO A 73 -1.40 -38.62 2.54
C PRO A 73 0.08 -38.25 2.33
N GLN A 74 0.99 -39.16 2.68
CA GLN A 74 2.42 -38.95 2.51
C GLN A 74 2.87 -39.20 1.07
N PHE A 75 2.50 -38.31 0.14
CA PHE A 75 2.90 -38.44 -1.26
C PHE A 75 4.42 -38.44 -1.44
N TYR A 76 4.93 -39.20 -2.40
CA TYR A 76 6.31 -38.99 -2.84
C TYR A 76 6.43 -37.75 -3.72
N SER A 77 7.54 -37.05 -3.55
CA SER A 77 7.87 -35.85 -4.28
C SER A 77 9.36 -35.74 -4.56
N GLY A 78 9.72 -34.90 -5.52
CA GLY A 78 11.10 -34.62 -5.88
C GLY A 78 11.22 -33.29 -6.61
N THR A 79 12.45 -32.78 -6.70
CA THR A 79 12.77 -31.62 -7.54
C THR A 79 13.54 -32.11 -8.75
N VAL A 80 13.09 -31.69 -9.93
CA VAL A 80 13.74 -32.01 -11.21
C VAL A 80 14.93 -31.06 -11.38
N ASP A 81 16.14 -31.61 -11.40
CA ASP A 81 17.39 -30.88 -11.60
C ASP A 81 17.99 -31.10 -13.00
N GLY A 82 17.46 -32.06 -13.75
CA GLY A 82 17.80 -32.30 -15.14
C GLY A 82 16.76 -33.14 -15.87
N TYR A 83 16.85 -33.20 -17.19
CA TYR A 83 16.04 -34.11 -18.00
C TYR A 83 16.81 -34.57 -19.24
N PHE A 84 16.43 -35.72 -19.78
CA PHE A 84 16.96 -36.25 -21.03
C PHE A 84 15.85 -36.93 -21.83
N THR A 85 15.71 -36.54 -23.10
CA THR A 85 14.74 -37.16 -24.02
C THR A 85 15.50 -37.99 -25.07
N ASP A 86 15.31 -39.31 -25.03
CA ASP A 86 15.84 -40.25 -26.03
C ASP A 86 14.84 -40.36 -27.18
N LYS A 87 15.16 -39.75 -28.32
CA LYS A 87 14.32 -39.78 -29.52
C LYS A 87 14.27 -41.16 -30.19
N ILE A 88 15.28 -42.01 -29.98
CA ILE A 88 15.35 -43.35 -30.59
C ILE A 88 14.46 -44.30 -29.80
N LYS A 89 14.56 -44.26 -28.47
CA LYS A 89 13.73 -45.09 -27.57
C LYS A 89 12.36 -44.50 -27.31
N ASN A 90 12.12 -43.26 -27.75
CA ASN A 90 10.91 -42.49 -27.49
C ASN A 90 10.61 -42.42 -25.99
N THR A 91 11.58 -41.96 -25.20
CA THR A 91 11.44 -41.83 -23.75
C THR A 91 11.91 -40.47 -23.24
N THR A 92 11.37 -40.03 -22.11
CA THR A 92 11.89 -38.88 -21.36
C THR A 92 12.23 -39.31 -19.93
N LYS A 93 13.48 -39.10 -19.52
CA LYS A 93 13.92 -39.26 -18.14
C LYS A 93 13.97 -37.89 -17.47
N LEU A 94 13.31 -37.74 -16.33
CA LEU A 94 13.46 -36.60 -15.43
C LEU A 94 14.38 -37.04 -14.29
N PHE A 95 15.46 -36.30 -14.06
CA PHE A 95 16.42 -36.57 -12.99
C PHE A 95 16.02 -35.83 -11.72
N MET A 96 16.25 -36.48 -10.58
CA MET A 96 16.04 -35.94 -9.24
C MET A 96 17.32 -36.15 -8.45
N GLY A 97 18.23 -35.17 -8.44
CA GLY A 97 19.52 -35.30 -7.77
C GLY A 97 19.44 -35.54 -6.27
N LEU A 98 18.37 -35.09 -5.61
CA LEU A 98 18.11 -35.40 -4.20
C LEU A 98 17.31 -36.69 -3.99
N GLY A 99 16.92 -37.40 -5.05
CA GLY A 99 16.05 -38.58 -4.98
C GLY A 99 14.61 -38.24 -4.60
N TRP A 100 13.83 -39.29 -4.29
CA TRP A 100 12.44 -39.16 -3.88
C TRP A 100 12.29 -38.96 -2.38
N HIS A 101 11.42 -38.04 -1.99
CA HIS A 101 11.12 -37.70 -0.59
C HIS A 101 9.62 -37.80 -0.30
N PRO A 102 9.22 -38.29 0.88
CA PRO A 102 7.86 -38.08 1.36
C PRO A 102 7.63 -36.57 1.51
N TRP A 103 6.51 -36.05 1.00
CA TRP A 103 6.20 -34.62 0.87
C TRP A 103 6.38 -33.79 2.16
N GLN A 104 6.17 -34.39 3.33
CA GLN A 104 6.34 -33.70 4.62
C GLN A 104 7.78 -33.71 5.17
N ASN A 105 8.67 -34.52 4.60
CA ASN A 105 10.07 -34.65 5.00
C ASN A 105 10.99 -34.22 3.84
N PHE A 106 10.80 -33.00 3.33
CA PHE A 106 11.74 -32.45 2.35
C PHE A 106 13.08 -32.17 3.04
N SER A 107 13.94 -33.17 3.08
CA SER A 107 15.31 -33.05 3.57
C SER A 107 16.18 -32.53 2.44
N PRO A 108 17.09 -31.56 2.69
CA PRO A 108 18.09 -31.16 1.70
C PRO A 108 19.12 -32.26 1.43
N GLN A 109 19.07 -33.39 2.16
CA GLN A 109 19.95 -34.53 1.97
C GLN A 109 19.44 -35.44 0.87
N ARG A 110 20.36 -35.99 0.08
CA ARG A 110 20.03 -36.98 -0.95
C ARG A 110 19.40 -38.22 -0.33
N ASN A 111 18.23 -38.61 -0.82
CA ASN A 111 17.54 -39.84 -0.44
C ASN A 111 17.75 -40.91 -1.51
N ASP A 112 18.57 -41.89 -1.15
CA ASP A 112 19.04 -42.92 -2.05
C ASP A 112 18.26 -44.24 -1.94
N GLY A 113 17.28 -44.32 -1.04
CA GLY A 113 16.61 -45.56 -0.66
C GLY A 113 15.14 -45.66 -1.06
N LEU A 114 14.50 -44.54 -1.43
CA LEU A 114 13.07 -44.51 -1.71
C LEU A 114 12.79 -44.45 -3.22
N ILE A 115 11.98 -45.39 -3.70
CA ILE A 115 11.47 -45.42 -5.08
C ILE A 115 9.96 -45.58 -5.01
N PRO A 116 9.15 -44.62 -5.47
CA PRO A 116 7.69 -44.72 -5.37
C PRO A 116 7.15 -46.04 -5.94
N GLY A 117 6.39 -46.78 -5.12
CA GLY A 117 5.74 -48.03 -5.48
C GLY A 117 6.62 -49.27 -5.31
N LYS A 118 7.80 -49.13 -4.69
CA LYS A 118 8.72 -50.25 -4.41
C LYS A 118 8.83 -50.57 -2.92
N GLN A 119 8.28 -49.73 -2.05
CA GLN A 119 8.33 -49.97 -0.61
C GLN A 119 7.13 -50.82 -0.23
N LYS A 120 7.30 -51.62 0.82
CA LYS A 120 6.31 -52.62 1.25
C LYS A 120 4.92 -52.01 1.52
N ASP A 121 4.89 -50.78 2.03
CA ASP A 121 3.68 -50.09 2.45
C ASP A 121 3.23 -49.01 1.45
N ASP A 122 3.85 -48.96 0.27
CA ASP A 122 3.44 -48.05 -0.80
C ASP A 122 2.10 -48.48 -1.38
N LYS A 123 1.20 -47.51 -1.57
CA LYS A 123 -0.10 -47.71 -2.20
C LYS A 123 -0.49 -46.49 -3.03
N LEU A 124 -1.41 -46.68 -3.98
CA LEU A 124 -2.06 -45.55 -4.62
C LEU A 124 -2.96 -44.86 -3.60
N ASP A 125 -2.97 -43.52 -3.64
CA ASP A 125 -3.84 -42.73 -2.80
C ASP A 125 -5.32 -43.00 -3.11
N GLY A 126 -6.03 -43.49 -2.10
CA GLY A 126 -7.45 -43.77 -2.17
C GLY A 126 -8.34 -42.60 -1.72
N ILE A 127 -7.76 -41.45 -1.35
CA ILE A 127 -8.50 -40.33 -0.77
C ILE A 127 -8.61 -39.15 -1.73
N LEU A 128 -7.50 -38.50 -2.10
CA LEU A 128 -7.48 -37.29 -2.93
C LEU A 128 -7.46 -37.62 -4.43
N TYR A 129 -6.76 -38.69 -4.80
CA TYR A 129 -6.50 -39.13 -6.18
C TYR A 129 -7.15 -40.47 -6.50
N ASN A 130 -8.24 -40.79 -5.81
CA ASN A 130 -8.95 -42.08 -5.88
C ASN A 130 -9.48 -42.47 -7.28
N LYS A 131 -9.56 -41.51 -8.20
CA LYS A 131 -9.99 -41.71 -9.58
C LYS A 131 -8.93 -42.36 -10.46
N TYR A 132 -7.66 -42.31 -10.05
CA TYR A 132 -6.54 -42.87 -10.81
C TYR A 132 -6.24 -44.28 -10.33
N LYS A 133 -6.22 -45.24 -11.25
CA LYS A 133 -5.96 -46.67 -10.99
C LYS A 133 -4.49 -47.04 -11.21
N HIS A 134 -3.70 -46.12 -11.77
CA HIS A 134 -2.27 -46.26 -11.97
C HIS A 134 -1.51 -45.09 -11.33
N ALA A 135 -0.19 -45.26 -11.26
CA ALA A 135 0.67 -44.20 -10.80
C ALA A 135 0.75 -43.08 -11.85
N ASN A 136 0.56 -41.86 -11.38
CA ASN A 136 0.56 -40.64 -12.18
C ASN A 136 1.58 -39.66 -11.60
N LEU A 137 2.15 -38.82 -12.48
CA LEU A 137 3.11 -37.80 -12.12
C LEU A 137 2.50 -36.41 -12.33
N PHE A 138 2.41 -35.66 -11.24
CA PHE A 138 1.98 -34.28 -11.21
C PHE A 138 3.21 -33.41 -11.24
N ILE A 139 3.32 -32.57 -12.27
CA ILE A 139 4.50 -31.75 -12.56
C ILE A 139 4.07 -30.30 -12.46
N GLY A 140 4.79 -29.50 -11.68
CA GLY A 140 4.51 -28.07 -11.54
C GLY A 140 5.56 -27.35 -10.69
N THR A 141 5.51 -26.02 -10.68
CA THR A 141 6.20 -25.22 -9.67
C THR A 141 5.28 -25.03 -8.49
N TYR A 142 5.78 -25.08 -7.24
CA TYR A 142 4.98 -24.62 -6.10
C TYR A 142 4.60 -23.15 -6.33
N GLN A 143 3.31 -22.89 -6.55
CA GLN A 143 2.84 -21.51 -6.68
C GLN A 143 2.35 -20.90 -5.37
N LYS A 144 2.16 -21.68 -4.30
CA LYS A 144 1.88 -21.26 -2.91
C LYS A 144 1.64 -22.51 -2.07
N ALA A 145 2.17 -22.55 -0.85
CA ALA A 145 1.57 -23.34 0.23
C ALA A 145 1.23 -22.34 1.34
N PHE A 146 -0.06 -22.11 1.57
CA PHE A 146 -0.50 -21.42 2.78
C PHE A 146 -0.41 -22.44 3.91
N LEU A 147 0.70 -22.45 4.64
CA LEU A 147 0.83 -23.24 5.86
C LEU A 147 0.07 -22.51 6.98
N GLY A 148 -1.23 -22.76 7.05
CA GLY A 148 -2.07 -22.41 8.20
C GLY A 148 -2.98 -21.21 8.00
N ASN A 149 -4.29 -21.48 7.88
CA ASN A 149 -5.31 -20.53 8.33
C ASN A 149 -5.50 -20.76 9.83
N GLN A 150 -4.75 -20.06 10.69
CA GLN A 150 -5.02 -20.08 12.12
C GLN A 150 -6.02 -18.99 12.46
N GLN A 151 -7.30 -19.36 12.55
CA GLN A 151 -8.33 -18.45 13.02
C GLN A 151 -8.29 -18.41 14.56
N CYS A 152 -7.97 -17.25 15.15
CA CYS A 152 -8.14 -17.05 16.59
C CYS A 152 -9.63 -16.95 16.90
N SER A 153 -10.15 -17.86 17.71
CA SER A 153 -11.55 -17.92 18.07
C SER A 153 -11.71 -17.38 19.50
N ILE A 154 -12.43 -16.27 19.68
CA ILE A 154 -12.61 -15.61 20.98
C ILE A 154 -14.00 -15.88 21.57
N ILE A 155 -14.08 -16.12 22.88
CA ILE A 155 -15.34 -15.98 23.63
C ILE A 155 -15.38 -14.55 24.15
N ARG A 156 -16.34 -13.78 23.63
CA ARG A 156 -16.66 -12.48 24.18
C ARG A 156 -17.58 -12.68 25.38
N ASP A 157 -17.17 -12.23 26.56
CA ASP A 157 -18.12 -12.03 27.65
C ASP A 157 -18.99 -10.82 27.31
N ILE A 158 -20.29 -11.05 27.10
CA ILE A 158 -21.26 -10.02 26.75
C ILE A 158 -21.55 -9.06 27.91
N LYS A 159 -21.08 -9.38 29.13
CA LYS A 159 -21.32 -8.59 30.34
C LYS A 159 -20.18 -7.65 30.69
N THR A 160 -19.02 -7.76 30.05
CA THR A 160 -17.86 -6.91 30.33
C THR A 160 -17.55 -5.99 29.14
N THR A 161 -17.23 -4.73 29.42
CA THR A 161 -16.84 -3.71 28.43
C THR A 161 -15.31 -3.60 28.28
N ASP A 162 -14.56 -4.38 29.05
CA ASP A 162 -13.12 -4.32 29.22
C ASP A 162 -12.32 -5.00 28.09
N GLY A 163 -12.99 -5.64 27.12
CA GLY A 163 -12.32 -6.22 25.96
C GLY A 163 -11.50 -7.48 26.26
N ASN A 164 -11.60 -8.04 27.47
CA ASN A 164 -10.95 -9.28 27.89
C ASN A 164 -11.59 -10.48 27.20
N SER A 165 -11.31 -10.60 25.91
CA SER A 165 -11.73 -11.71 25.06
C SER A 165 -10.79 -12.87 25.36
N ILE A 166 -11.31 -13.91 26.03
CA ILE A 166 -10.51 -15.10 26.30
C ILE A 166 -10.48 -15.92 25.01
N ALA A 167 -9.28 -16.29 24.56
CA ALA A 167 -9.14 -17.27 23.48
C ALA A 167 -9.87 -18.55 23.88
N ARG A 168 -10.67 -19.11 22.97
CA ARG A 168 -11.31 -20.39 23.24
C ARG A 168 -10.23 -21.44 23.51
N LEU A 169 -10.46 -22.31 24.49
CA LEU A 169 -9.57 -23.44 24.81
C LEU A 169 -9.36 -24.40 23.63
N ASP A 170 -10.25 -24.39 22.63
CA ASP A 170 -10.16 -25.16 21.38
C ASP A 170 -9.66 -24.33 20.18
N SER A 171 -9.21 -23.09 20.41
CA SER A 171 -8.55 -22.27 19.39
C SER A 171 -7.13 -22.80 19.14
N PRO A 172 -6.73 -23.06 17.88
CA PRO A 172 -5.37 -23.46 17.55
C PRO A 172 -4.34 -22.34 17.83
N ALA A 173 -4.80 -21.10 18.00
CA ALA A 173 -3.99 -19.96 18.45
C ALA A 173 -4.18 -19.71 19.96
N THR A 174 -3.07 -19.70 20.70
CA THR A 174 -3.04 -19.53 22.17
C THR A 174 -3.08 -18.05 22.62
N ALA A 175 -2.86 -17.09 21.70
CA ALA A 175 -2.97 -15.67 21.97
C ALA A 175 -3.41 -14.90 20.69
N CYS A 176 -4.44 -14.04 20.81
CA CYS A 176 -4.88 -13.17 19.69
C CYS A 176 -4.17 -11.79 19.68
N THR A 177 -3.25 -11.54 20.60
CA THR A 177 -2.61 -10.22 20.80
C THR A 177 -1.29 -10.05 20.04
N SER A 178 -0.76 -11.12 19.44
CA SER A 178 0.45 -11.08 18.60
C SER A 178 0.38 -12.22 17.57
N GLN A 179 -0.26 -11.95 16.44
CA GLN A 179 -0.08 -12.77 15.26
C GLN A 179 0.63 -11.95 14.19
N GLU A 180 1.92 -12.22 14.03
CA GLU A 180 2.70 -11.87 12.85
C GLU A 180 2.38 -12.90 11.76
N TYR A 181 1.93 -12.43 10.60
CA TYR A 181 1.78 -13.27 9.40
C TYR A 181 3.06 -13.14 8.59
N ASP A 182 4.00 -14.07 8.78
CA ASP A 182 5.20 -14.16 7.95
C ASP A 182 4.85 -14.68 6.56
N LEU A 183 4.70 -13.77 5.60
CA LEU A 183 4.57 -14.09 4.18
C LEU A 183 5.97 -14.34 3.59
N ILE A 184 6.49 -15.55 3.76
CA ILE A 184 7.79 -15.93 3.18
C ILE A 184 7.58 -16.37 1.73
N TYR A 185 7.99 -15.53 0.78
CA TYR A 185 8.07 -15.88 -0.65
C TYR A 185 9.50 -16.29 -1.03
N LYS A 186 9.67 -17.48 -1.59
CA LYS A 186 10.94 -18.00 -2.14
C LYS A 186 10.80 -18.52 -3.57
N GLY A 187 9.76 -18.09 -4.30
CA GLY A 187 9.54 -18.49 -5.70
C GLY A 187 10.21 -17.55 -6.69
N THR A 188 10.38 -17.99 -7.93
CA THR A 188 10.68 -17.11 -9.07
C THR A 188 9.40 -16.46 -9.59
N ASP A 189 9.41 -15.15 -9.79
CA ASP A 189 8.26 -14.38 -10.27
C ASP A 189 7.96 -14.68 -11.74
N PHE A 190 6.96 -15.53 -11.98
CA PHE A 190 6.48 -15.88 -13.32
C PHE A 190 5.17 -15.16 -13.68
N GLY A 191 4.97 -13.92 -13.23
CA GLY A 191 3.76 -13.15 -13.53
C GLY A 191 2.52 -13.70 -12.82
N ALA A 192 2.72 -14.53 -11.80
CA ALA A 192 1.65 -15.05 -10.96
C ALA A 192 1.27 -13.99 -9.93
N THR A 193 0.34 -13.09 -10.28
CA THR A 193 -0.28 -12.14 -9.36
C THR A 193 -0.66 -12.84 -8.05
N MET A 194 -0.05 -12.42 -6.95
CA MET A 194 -0.60 -12.68 -5.63
C MET A 194 -1.93 -11.92 -5.54
N LYS A 195 -3.04 -12.66 -5.49
CA LYS A 195 -4.26 -12.11 -4.89
C LYS A 195 -3.96 -12.00 -3.39
N GLY A 196 -3.69 -10.80 -2.91
CA GLY A 196 -3.26 -10.53 -1.54
C GLY A 196 -4.19 -11.15 -0.50
N VAL A 197 -3.68 -11.27 0.73
CA VAL A 197 -4.50 -11.64 1.89
C VAL A 197 -5.50 -10.50 2.12
N ALA A 198 -6.79 -10.77 1.95
CA ALA A 198 -7.85 -9.83 2.26
C ALA A 198 -8.23 -9.97 3.74
N VAL A 199 -7.78 -9.04 4.58
CA VAL A 199 -8.26 -8.92 5.96
C VAL A 199 -9.48 -7.99 5.96
N SER A 200 -10.67 -8.55 6.04
CA SER A 200 -11.94 -7.81 6.12
C SER A 200 -12.45 -7.83 7.56
N TYR A 201 -12.49 -6.66 8.21
CA TYR A 201 -13.18 -6.48 9.49
C TYR A 201 -14.58 -5.89 9.26
N LEU A 202 -15.62 -6.70 9.48
CA LEU A 202 -17.04 -6.32 9.30
C LEU A 202 -17.74 -6.18 10.67
N GLY A 203 -17.15 -5.42 11.60
CA GLY A 203 -17.72 -5.13 12.92
C GLY A 203 -18.11 -3.65 13.10
N PRO A 204 -19.06 -3.33 14.00
CA PRO A 204 -19.50 -1.95 14.26
C PRO A 204 -18.47 -1.07 14.98
N ASN A 205 -17.35 -1.64 15.43
CA ASN A 205 -16.34 -0.95 16.21
C ASN A 205 -15.15 -0.56 15.32
N LYS A 206 -14.76 0.71 15.33
CA LYS A 206 -13.50 1.14 14.72
C LYS A 206 -12.34 0.43 15.44
N PRO A 207 -11.34 -0.12 14.72
CA PRO A 207 -10.11 -0.61 15.34
C PRO A 207 -9.47 0.50 16.19
N SER A 208 -8.95 0.16 17.38
CA SER A 208 -8.21 1.12 18.20
C SER A 208 -6.88 1.49 17.51
N ALA A 209 -6.31 2.65 17.84
CA ALA A 209 -4.99 3.08 17.31
C ALA A 209 -3.86 2.07 17.59
N SER A 210 -4.06 1.15 18.54
CA SER A 210 -3.12 0.09 18.91
C SER A 210 -3.43 -1.25 18.23
N SER A 211 -4.47 -1.35 17.39
CA SER A 211 -5.04 -2.66 17.03
C SER A 211 -4.26 -3.45 16.01
N TYR A 212 -3.50 -2.83 15.09
CA TYR A 212 -2.66 -3.56 14.13
C TYR A 212 -1.50 -2.67 13.69
N GLY A 213 -0.27 -3.10 13.96
CA GLY A 213 0.92 -2.62 13.28
C GLY A 213 1.19 -3.52 12.07
N PHE A 214 1.20 -2.96 10.86
CA PHE A 214 1.61 -3.67 9.65
C PHE A 214 3.01 -3.20 9.28
N ALA A 215 4.01 -4.01 9.59
CA ALA A 215 5.38 -3.80 9.15
C ALA A 215 5.60 -4.59 7.86
N VAL A 216 5.97 -3.90 6.78
CA VAL A 216 6.33 -4.56 5.52
C VAL A 216 7.81 -4.36 5.29
N ASN A 217 8.54 -5.46 5.15
CA ASN A 217 9.97 -5.46 4.88
C ASN A 217 10.27 -6.47 3.76
N GLY A 218 10.93 -6.03 2.68
CA GLY A 218 11.29 -6.86 1.53
C GLY A 218 10.77 -6.37 0.16
N ASP A 219 11.14 -7.11 -0.89
CA ASP A 219 10.68 -6.88 -2.27
C ASP A 219 9.18 -7.17 -2.39
N LEU A 220 8.37 -6.12 -2.57
CA LEU A 220 6.92 -6.22 -2.67
C LEU A 220 6.50 -6.95 -3.96
N PRO A 221 5.75 -8.06 -3.90
CA PRO A 221 4.97 -8.51 -5.04
C PRO A 221 3.74 -7.59 -5.15
N MET A 222 3.51 -7.05 -6.34
CA MET A 222 2.61 -5.93 -6.63
C MET A 222 1.28 -5.91 -5.84
N GLY A 223 1.21 -5.11 -4.77
CA GLY A 223 -0.02 -4.53 -4.20
C GLY A 223 -0.73 -5.29 -3.08
N TYR A 224 -1.01 -4.56 -1.99
CA TYR A 224 -1.86 -4.95 -0.86
C TYR A 224 -3.07 -4.01 -0.73
N ILE A 225 -4.27 -4.52 -0.99
CA ILE A 225 -5.50 -3.74 -0.82
C ILE A 225 -6.10 -4.07 0.55
N GLY A 226 -5.84 -3.21 1.53
CA GLY A 226 -6.57 -3.21 2.81
C GLY A 226 -7.95 -2.59 2.63
N TRP A 227 -8.94 -3.37 2.17
CA TRP A 227 -10.30 -2.87 1.99
C TRP A 227 -10.94 -2.52 3.35
N LEU A 228 -10.79 -1.29 3.81
CA LEU A 228 -11.50 -0.73 4.98
C LEU A 228 -12.80 -0.02 4.55
N GLY A 229 -13.39 -0.42 3.41
CA GLY A 229 -14.56 0.22 2.85
C GLY A 229 -14.23 1.50 2.08
N VAL A 230 -15.17 2.45 2.08
CA VAL A 230 -15.10 3.68 1.26
C VAL A 230 -14.07 4.72 1.75
N ASP A 231 -13.53 4.52 2.96
CA ASP A 231 -12.52 5.36 3.60
C ASP A 231 -11.17 4.62 3.79
N GLY A 232 -10.94 3.51 3.07
CA GLY A 232 -9.74 2.70 3.25
C GLY A 232 -8.47 3.30 2.65
N TYR A 233 -7.34 2.97 3.29
CA TYR A 233 -5.98 3.23 2.81
C TYR A 233 -5.50 2.02 1.99
N ASP A 234 -5.02 2.24 0.78
CA ASP A 234 -4.66 1.19 -0.17
C ASP A 234 -3.14 1.14 -0.42
N PHE A 235 -2.57 -0.05 -0.59
CA PHE A 235 -1.23 -0.22 -1.17
C PHE A 235 -1.41 -0.87 -2.55
N ASN A 236 -1.15 -0.14 -3.64
CA ASN A 236 -1.36 -0.68 -4.98
C ASN A 236 -0.01 -0.82 -5.70
N GLY A 237 0.47 -2.05 -5.86
CA GLY A 237 1.82 -2.30 -6.35
C GLY A 237 2.88 -1.77 -5.39
N ASP A 238 3.78 -0.96 -5.95
CA ASP A 238 4.81 -0.19 -5.25
C ASP A 238 4.31 1.19 -4.77
N ALA A 239 3.02 1.51 -4.98
CA ALA A 239 2.44 2.79 -4.60
C ALA A 239 1.71 2.69 -3.26
N PHE A 240 2.14 3.53 -2.31
CA PHE A 240 1.36 3.81 -1.11
C PHE A 240 0.29 4.84 -1.44
N VAL A 241 -0.98 4.43 -1.42
CA VAL A 241 -2.13 5.30 -1.70
C VAL A 241 -2.81 5.64 -0.39
N THR A 242 -2.51 6.83 0.13
CA THR A 242 -3.15 7.35 1.34
C THR A 242 -4.40 8.15 1.01
N GLY A 243 -5.47 7.96 1.80
CA GLY A 243 -6.63 8.83 1.81
C GLY A 243 -7.95 8.13 1.46
N SER A 244 -9.06 8.70 1.93
CA SER A 244 -10.39 8.20 1.61
C SER A 244 -10.66 8.32 0.11
N ARG A 245 -11.23 7.25 -0.50
CA ARG A 245 -11.76 7.31 -1.88
C ARG A 245 -13.00 8.21 -1.98
N ARG A 246 -13.57 8.64 -0.85
CA ARG A 246 -14.66 9.61 -0.78
C ARG A 246 -14.12 10.98 -0.36
N GLY A 247 -14.45 11.98 -1.16
CA GLY A 247 -14.30 13.38 -0.78
C GLY A 247 -15.21 13.77 0.39
N PRO A 248 -15.14 15.02 0.85
CA PRO A 248 -16.02 15.57 1.88
C PRO A 248 -17.50 15.45 1.48
N LEU A 249 -18.39 15.51 2.47
CA LEU A 249 -19.83 15.67 2.22
C LEU A 249 -20.06 16.94 1.41
N ALA A 250 -21.03 16.92 0.50
CA ALA A 250 -21.44 18.06 -0.33
C ALA A 250 -22.15 19.17 0.48
N ILE A 251 -21.42 19.77 1.43
CA ILE A 251 -21.88 20.82 2.34
C ILE A 251 -20.74 21.84 2.41
N VAL A 252 -21.03 23.10 2.06
CA VAL A 252 -20.04 24.20 2.12
C VAL A 252 -19.44 24.29 3.52
N GLY A 253 -18.12 24.42 3.59
CA GLY A 253 -17.36 24.49 4.83
C GLY A 253 -16.96 23.14 5.40
N GLN A 254 -17.32 22.01 4.77
CA GLN A 254 -16.87 20.69 5.23
C GLN A 254 -15.42 20.44 4.86
N ASP A 255 -14.70 19.88 5.83
CA ASP A 255 -13.32 19.44 5.68
C ASP A 255 -13.24 17.91 5.69
N LYS A 256 -12.32 17.37 4.89
CA LYS A 256 -11.99 15.93 4.88
C LYS A 256 -10.49 15.72 4.73
N GLU A 257 -9.90 15.05 5.71
CA GLU A 257 -8.47 14.72 5.68
C GLU A 257 -8.16 13.72 4.56
N MET A 258 -7.05 13.96 3.86
CA MET A 258 -6.49 13.07 2.84
C MET A 258 -5.24 12.33 3.33
N GLY A 259 -4.48 12.95 4.23
CA GLY A 259 -3.31 12.34 4.83
C GLY A 259 -2.61 13.28 5.80
N GLU A 260 -1.86 12.69 6.72
CA GLU A 260 -1.19 13.37 7.81
C GLU A 260 0.21 12.77 8.01
N PHE A 261 1.23 13.64 8.11
CA PHE A 261 2.59 13.28 8.49
C PHE A 261 2.85 13.82 9.91
N LEU A 262 3.24 12.93 10.81
CA LEU A 262 3.37 13.22 12.24
C LEU A 262 4.84 13.28 12.65
N GLN A 263 5.21 14.28 13.44
CA GLN A 263 6.47 14.32 14.16
C GLN A 263 6.22 14.72 15.62
N SER A 264 6.65 13.90 16.57
CA SER A 264 6.64 14.27 18.00
C SER A 264 7.77 15.24 18.28
N GLU A 265 7.51 16.27 19.09
CA GLU A 265 8.57 17.15 19.61
C GLU A 265 9.45 16.47 20.67
N ASP A 266 8.90 15.45 21.37
CA ASP A 266 9.61 14.73 22.43
C ASP A 266 9.60 13.22 22.17
N ALA A 267 10.77 12.58 22.22
CA ALA A 267 10.97 11.18 21.88
C ALA A 267 10.43 10.21 22.96
N LEU A 268 9.99 10.73 24.11
CA LEU A 268 9.76 9.91 25.30
C LEU A 268 8.29 9.59 25.58
N VAL A 269 7.32 10.32 25.01
CA VAL A 269 5.89 10.06 25.27
C VAL A 269 5.03 10.39 24.03
N ASP A 270 4.23 9.43 23.56
CA ASP A 270 3.15 9.63 22.56
C ASP A 270 2.05 10.49 23.22
N ASN A 271 2.23 11.80 23.22
CA ASN A 271 1.22 12.75 23.64
C ASN A 271 0.61 13.43 22.39
N PRO A 272 -0.65 13.13 22.05
CA PRO A 272 -1.37 13.71 20.91
C PRO A 272 -1.30 15.23 20.82
N ARG A 273 -1.17 15.92 21.97
CA ARG A 273 -1.19 17.38 22.05
C ARG A 273 0.12 18.06 21.63
N ASN A 274 1.21 17.31 21.51
CA ASN A 274 2.55 17.85 21.23
C ASN A 274 3.06 17.44 19.84
N TYR A 275 2.17 16.98 18.96
CA TYR A 275 2.57 16.69 17.59
C TYR A 275 2.64 17.95 16.76
N GLN A 276 3.76 18.10 16.06
CA GLN A 276 3.81 18.88 14.84
C GLN A 276 3.34 17.98 13.69
N ARG A 277 2.29 18.42 13.00
CA ARG A 277 1.59 17.61 12.00
C ARG A 277 1.60 18.36 10.69
N LEU A 278 1.95 17.69 9.60
CA LEU A 278 1.79 18.22 8.25
C LEU A 278 0.58 17.53 7.63
N VAL A 279 -0.50 18.27 7.44
CA VAL A 279 -1.80 17.71 7.07
C VAL A 279 -2.17 18.15 5.66
N SER A 280 -2.76 17.24 4.90
CA SER A 280 -3.41 17.48 3.62
C SER A 280 -4.91 17.23 3.75
N TRP A 281 -5.74 18.14 3.25
CA TRP A 281 -7.20 18.00 3.33
C TRP A 281 -7.93 18.68 2.18
N GLN A 282 -9.16 18.25 1.94
CA GLN A 282 -10.10 18.91 1.04
C GLN A 282 -11.06 19.77 1.86
N HIS A 283 -11.36 20.96 1.35
CA HIS A 283 -12.38 21.86 1.89
C HIS A 283 -13.44 22.12 0.83
N VAL A 284 -14.72 22.05 1.19
CA VAL A 284 -15.83 22.35 0.26
C VAL A 284 -16.08 23.86 0.23
N ASP A 285 -15.63 24.52 -0.82
CA ASP A 285 -15.80 25.97 -0.98
C ASP A 285 -17.23 26.32 -1.42
N THR A 286 -17.78 25.51 -2.34
CA THR A 286 -19.04 25.77 -3.04
C THR A 286 -19.81 24.47 -3.29
N ILE A 287 -21.00 24.56 -3.88
CA ILE A 287 -21.72 23.39 -4.41
C ILE A 287 -22.23 23.77 -5.80
N GLY A 288 -21.78 23.05 -6.83
CA GLY A 288 -22.28 23.22 -8.19
C GLY A 288 -21.81 24.52 -8.85
N ILE A 289 -20.54 24.89 -8.72
CA ILE A 289 -19.95 26.10 -9.33
C ILE A 289 -20.16 26.17 -10.86
N GLU A 290 -20.49 25.05 -11.51
CA GLU A 290 -20.79 24.95 -12.94
C GLU A 290 -22.28 24.73 -13.25
N ASN A 291 -23.18 25.20 -12.38
CA ASN A 291 -24.64 25.22 -12.57
C ASN A 291 -25.34 23.86 -12.69
N THR A 292 -24.71 22.75 -12.30
CA THR A 292 -25.35 21.42 -12.31
C THR A 292 -26.03 21.07 -10.99
N GLY A 293 -25.88 21.90 -9.94
CA GLY A 293 -26.37 21.61 -8.58
C GLY A 293 -25.71 20.37 -7.94
N GLN A 294 -24.74 19.76 -8.63
CA GLN A 294 -24.00 18.61 -8.19
C GLN A 294 -22.63 19.05 -7.69
N HIS A 295 -22.25 18.53 -6.53
CA HIS A 295 -20.93 18.71 -5.97
C HIS A 295 -19.90 17.95 -6.79
N THR A 296 -18.83 18.62 -7.20
CA THR A 296 -17.72 18.06 -7.96
C THR A 296 -16.39 18.43 -7.32
N PHE A 297 -15.29 17.81 -7.75
CA PHE A 297 -13.96 18.16 -7.26
C PHE A 297 -13.60 19.64 -7.49
N ARG A 298 -14.24 20.33 -8.45
CA ARG A 298 -14.02 21.76 -8.74
C ARG A 298 -14.56 22.67 -7.63
N ASP A 299 -15.52 22.17 -6.88
CA ASP A 299 -16.09 22.84 -5.72
C ASP A 299 -15.19 22.78 -4.49
N ASN A 300 -14.14 21.94 -4.53
CA ASN A 300 -13.24 21.75 -3.41
C ASN A 300 -11.92 22.49 -3.63
N SER A 301 -11.42 23.10 -2.56
CA SER A 301 -10.02 23.49 -2.45
C SER A 301 -9.22 22.36 -1.80
N LEU A 302 -7.96 22.21 -2.20
CA LEU A 302 -7.02 21.28 -1.58
C LEU A 302 -6.04 22.08 -0.74
N HIS A 303 -5.98 21.77 0.54
CA HIS A 303 -5.14 22.45 1.51
C HIS A 303 -4.02 21.54 1.98
N PHE A 304 -2.87 22.15 2.24
CA PHE A 304 -1.68 21.48 2.75
C PHE A 304 -0.94 22.41 3.71
N GLY A 305 -0.75 22.01 4.96
CA GLY A 305 -0.10 22.91 5.91
C GLY A 305 0.24 22.29 7.26
N PRO A 306 1.21 22.88 7.98
CA PRO A 306 1.54 22.49 9.33
C PRO A 306 0.45 22.91 10.32
N ILE A 307 0.01 21.95 11.13
CA ILE A 307 -0.92 22.12 12.25
C ILE A 307 -0.19 21.71 13.53
N TYR A 308 -0.25 22.60 14.53
CA TYR A 308 0.29 22.34 15.86
C TYR A 308 -0.79 21.87 16.82
N GLY A 309 -0.54 20.75 17.49
CA GLY A 309 -1.49 20.10 18.40
C GLY A 309 -2.74 19.57 17.69
N GLY A 310 -3.79 19.26 18.47
CA GLY A 310 -5.03 18.65 17.98
C GLY A 310 -5.05 17.12 18.11
N ASP A 311 -6.05 16.50 17.49
CA ASP A 311 -6.29 15.06 17.50
C ASP A 311 -5.90 14.45 16.14
N LYS A 312 -5.26 13.28 16.17
CA LYS A 312 -4.90 12.50 14.97
C LYS A 312 -6.15 12.25 14.12
N PHE A 313 -6.00 12.29 12.80
CA PHE A 313 -7.08 12.09 11.81
C PHE A 313 -8.21 13.14 11.85
N LEU A 314 -7.98 14.27 12.52
CA LEU A 314 -8.89 15.41 12.56
C LEU A 314 -8.14 16.69 12.21
N ILE A 315 -8.78 17.53 11.41
CA ILE A 315 -8.28 18.84 11.00
C ILE A 315 -8.66 19.85 12.10
N ASN A 316 -7.99 19.75 13.25
CA ASN A 316 -8.18 20.61 14.41
C ASN A 316 -6.82 21.02 15.00
N GLY A 317 -6.80 21.98 15.92
CA GLY A 317 -5.56 22.56 16.46
C GLY A 317 -5.23 23.92 15.85
N THR A 318 -3.95 24.30 15.84
CA THR A 318 -3.52 25.63 15.39
C THR A 318 -2.76 25.53 14.07
N LEU A 319 -3.43 25.92 12.98
CA LEU A 319 -2.82 26.06 11.65
C LEU A 319 -1.76 27.18 11.67
N GLN A 320 -0.55 26.88 11.21
CA GLN A 320 0.55 27.86 11.19
C GLN A 320 0.67 28.57 9.83
N ALA A 321 0.45 27.83 8.75
CA ALA A 321 0.46 28.31 7.36
C ALA A 321 -0.18 27.24 6.47
N GLN A 322 -0.50 27.59 5.23
CA GLN A 322 -0.99 26.61 4.26
C GLN A 322 -0.70 26.98 2.82
N LEU A 323 -0.56 25.95 1.99
CA LEU A 323 -0.66 25.98 0.55
C LEU A 323 -2.07 25.51 0.17
N ILE A 324 -2.76 26.29 -0.68
CA ILE A 324 -4.11 26.00 -1.13
C ILE A 324 -4.09 25.90 -2.65
N PHE A 325 -4.55 24.77 -3.19
CA PHE A 325 -4.84 24.62 -4.61
C PHE A 325 -6.34 24.80 -4.84
N ASN A 326 -6.70 25.44 -5.96
CA ASN A 326 -8.08 25.76 -6.31
C ASN A 326 -8.83 26.57 -5.21
N PRO A 327 -8.24 27.65 -4.65
CA PRO A 327 -8.85 28.40 -3.56
C PRO A 327 -10.22 28.99 -3.93
N PRO A 328 -11.09 29.28 -2.95
CA PRO A 328 -12.47 29.73 -3.19
C PRO A 328 -12.57 31.02 -4.01
N TRP A 329 -11.58 31.91 -3.90
CA TRP A 329 -11.55 33.20 -4.61
C TRP A 329 -10.83 33.17 -5.96
N GLU A 330 -10.11 32.09 -6.29
CA GLU A 330 -9.32 31.98 -7.52
C GLU A 330 -9.26 30.51 -7.95
N LYS A 331 -10.35 30.03 -8.54
CA LYS A 331 -10.44 28.65 -9.00
C LYS A 331 -9.36 28.35 -10.04
N TRP A 332 -8.80 27.15 -9.95
CA TRP A 332 -7.63 26.67 -10.71
C TRP A 332 -6.31 27.42 -10.42
N GLY A 333 -6.29 28.33 -9.44
CA GLY A 333 -5.08 28.97 -8.95
C GLY A 333 -4.41 28.21 -7.81
N VAL A 334 -3.35 28.81 -7.28
CA VAL A 334 -2.63 28.35 -6.09
C VAL A 334 -2.40 29.53 -5.15
N ALA A 335 -2.57 29.33 -3.85
CA ALA A 335 -2.34 30.35 -2.83
C ALA A 335 -1.42 29.85 -1.72
N VAL A 336 -0.50 30.70 -1.27
CA VAL A 336 0.32 30.50 -0.06
C VAL A 336 -0.19 31.47 1.00
N CYS A 337 -0.59 30.94 2.15
CA CYS A 337 -1.30 31.69 3.18
C CYS A 337 -0.65 31.52 4.55
N GLY A 338 -0.70 32.57 5.38
CA GLY A 338 -0.37 32.47 6.81
C GLY A 338 -1.47 31.76 7.62
N ALA A 339 -1.25 31.62 8.94
CA ALA A 339 -2.16 30.98 9.90
C ALA A 339 -3.63 31.43 9.82
N SER A 340 -3.86 32.71 9.49
CA SER A 340 -5.18 33.34 9.43
C SER A 340 -5.81 33.33 8.02
N GLY A 341 -5.20 32.64 7.06
CA GLY A 341 -5.66 32.60 5.66
C GLY A 341 -6.71 31.53 5.37
N ASN A 342 -7.40 30.98 6.38
CA ASN A 342 -8.40 29.95 6.15
C ASN A 342 -9.64 30.56 5.48
N GLY A 343 -9.82 30.31 4.18
CA GLY A 343 -10.98 30.78 3.41
C GLY A 343 -10.96 32.27 3.00
N SER A 344 -9.87 33.02 3.23
CA SER A 344 -9.78 34.44 2.84
C SER A 344 -8.53 34.77 2.04
N LYS A 345 -8.71 35.53 0.96
CA LYS A 345 -7.65 36.09 0.11
C LYS A 345 -6.69 37.03 0.86
N SER A 346 -7.14 37.68 1.94
CA SER A 346 -6.44 38.80 2.58
C SER A 346 -5.07 38.47 3.18
N ASN A 347 -4.80 37.20 3.50
CA ASN A 347 -3.55 36.78 4.13
C ASN A 347 -2.75 35.82 3.24
N CYS A 348 -2.97 35.92 1.92
CA CYS A 348 -2.45 34.98 0.94
C CYS A 348 -1.77 35.67 -0.23
N LEU A 349 -0.69 35.06 -0.71
CA LEU A 349 -0.12 35.28 -2.04
C LEU A 349 -0.75 34.27 -3.00
N THR A 350 -1.50 34.74 -3.98
CA THR A 350 -2.25 33.90 -4.93
C THR A 350 -1.71 34.06 -6.34
N VAL A 351 -1.45 32.94 -7.03
CA VAL A 351 -1.20 32.88 -8.46
C VAL A 351 -2.49 32.38 -9.13
N SER A 352 -3.05 33.18 -10.03
CA SER A 352 -4.25 32.83 -10.78
C SER A 352 -3.96 31.77 -11.85
N SER A 353 -5.02 31.14 -12.36
CA SER A 353 -4.95 30.24 -13.51
C SER A 353 -4.40 30.90 -14.79
N LYS A 354 -4.42 32.24 -14.85
CA LYS A 354 -3.86 33.06 -15.93
C LYS A 354 -2.44 33.56 -15.64
N GLY A 355 -1.83 33.14 -14.52
CA GLY A 355 -0.48 33.55 -14.10
C GLY A 355 -0.41 34.92 -13.41
N THR A 356 -1.54 35.54 -13.08
CA THR A 356 -1.56 36.80 -12.32
C THR A 356 -1.22 36.53 -10.86
N ILE A 357 -0.22 37.23 -10.33
CA ILE A 357 0.14 37.16 -8.90
C ILE A 357 -0.58 38.29 -8.16
N THR A 358 -1.34 37.95 -7.12
CA THR A 358 -2.00 38.92 -6.25
C THR A 358 -1.66 38.62 -4.79
N SER A 359 -1.42 39.64 -3.98
CA SER A 359 -1.26 39.51 -2.54
C SER A 359 -2.43 40.20 -1.85
N GLY A 360 -3.01 39.55 -0.85
CA GLY A 360 -4.02 40.17 0.02
C GLY A 360 -3.43 41.11 1.07
N GLY A 361 -2.14 40.96 1.38
CA GLY A 361 -1.40 41.79 2.34
C GLY A 361 -0.09 42.32 1.77
N ASP A 362 0.78 42.79 2.65
CA ASP A 362 2.07 43.35 2.25
C ASP A 362 2.97 42.27 1.63
N PHE A 363 3.48 42.55 0.43
CA PHE A 363 4.54 41.76 -0.19
C PHE A 363 5.88 42.40 0.13
N VAL A 364 6.52 41.92 1.20
CA VAL A 364 7.82 42.43 1.63
C VAL A 364 8.92 41.73 0.84
N VAL A 365 9.59 42.46 -0.05
CA VAL A 365 10.77 42.01 -0.80
C VAL A 365 12.00 42.46 -0.04
N GLY A 366 12.60 41.58 0.76
CA GLY A 366 13.77 41.89 1.58
C GLY A 366 14.07 40.84 2.66
N ASP A 367 15.31 40.79 3.10
CA ASP A 367 15.77 40.02 4.27
C ASP A 367 15.58 40.89 5.54
N THR A 368 15.15 40.30 6.66
CA THR A 368 15.08 40.96 7.99
C THR A 368 16.43 41.52 8.47
N THR A 369 17.54 41.15 7.83
CA THR A 369 18.89 41.68 8.09
C THR A 369 19.24 42.95 7.32
N GLY A 370 18.31 43.55 6.57
CA GLY A 370 18.52 44.85 5.92
C GLY A 370 19.26 44.81 4.59
N LYS A 371 19.36 43.63 3.94
CA LYS A 371 19.84 43.53 2.57
C LYS A 371 18.76 44.02 1.60
N ARG A 372 19.15 44.92 0.69
CA ARG A 372 18.29 45.42 -0.39
C ARG A 372 17.89 44.26 -1.28
N ALA A 373 16.59 44.02 -1.43
CA ALA A 373 16.08 43.16 -2.48
C ALA A 373 15.59 44.03 -3.65
N ASN A 374 15.86 43.57 -4.87
CA ASN A 374 15.47 44.28 -6.08
C ASN A 374 14.12 43.75 -6.56
N LEU A 375 13.15 44.64 -6.79
CA LEU A 375 11.98 44.32 -7.60
C LEU A 375 12.36 44.56 -9.07
N ILE A 376 12.53 43.49 -9.84
CA ILE A 376 12.76 43.58 -11.29
C ILE A 376 11.43 43.37 -11.99
N VAL A 377 10.94 44.40 -12.68
CA VAL A 377 9.73 44.35 -13.51
C VAL A 377 10.15 44.37 -14.97
N THR A 378 9.92 43.28 -15.70
CA THR A 378 10.30 43.14 -17.12
C THR A 378 9.30 43.78 -18.08
N GLY A 379 8.24 44.39 -17.55
CA GLY A 379 7.18 45.06 -18.29
C GLY A 379 6.79 46.39 -17.64
N LEU A 380 5.50 46.61 -17.42
CA LEU A 380 4.98 47.81 -16.78
C LEU A 380 4.90 47.65 -15.26
N TYR A 381 5.41 48.65 -14.53
CA TYR A 381 5.08 48.86 -13.13
C TYR A 381 4.08 50.01 -13.04
N GLN A 382 2.96 49.79 -12.34
CA GLN A 382 1.98 50.82 -12.05
C GLN A 382 1.66 50.76 -10.56
N GLU A 383 1.88 51.87 -9.87
CA GLU A 383 1.50 52.03 -8.47
C GLU A 383 0.20 52.82 -8.34
N ARG A 384 -0.43 52.70 -7.16
CA ARG A 384 -1.58 53.52 -6.80
C ARG A 384 -1.08 54.90 -6.40
N LEU A 385 -1.54 55.93 -7.12
CA LEU A 385 -1.26 57.32 -6.79
C LEU A 385 -1.93 57.72 -5.45
N TYR A 386 -1.19 58.44 -4.61
CA TYR A 386 -1.66 58.98 -3.33
C TYR A 386 -0.91 60.26 -2.98
N THR A 387 -1.66 61.28 -2.56
CA THR A 387 -1.13 62.55 -2.05
C THR A 387 -1.12 62.53 -0.52
N PRO A 388 0.04 62.69 0.15
CA PRO A 388 0.08 62.88 1.60
C PRO A 388 -0.80 64.07 2.02
N GLU A 389 -1.61 63.91 3.07
CA GLU A 389 -2.53 64.96 3.51
C GLU A 389 -1.83 66.31 3.77
N ASN A 390 -0.59 66.28 4.29
CA ASN A 390 0.27 67.44 4.43
C ASN A 390 1.76 67.04 4.58
N SER A 391 2.64 68.04 4.64
CA SER A 391 4.09 67.85 4.77
C SER A 391 4.56 67.16 6.06
N LYS A 392 3.66 66.98 7.04
CA LYS A 392 3.92 66.33 8.33
C LYS A 392 3.16 65.01 8.53
N SER A 393 2.45 64.53 7.51
CA SER A 393 1.75 63.24 7.55
C SER A 393 2.72 62.10 7.86
N SER A 394 2.21 61.04 8.50
CA SER A 394 3.03 59.89 8.93
C SER A 394 3.76 59.25 7.74
N CYS A 395 5.07 59.06 7.87
CA CYS A 395 5.90 58.38 6.86
C CYS A 395 7.24 57.94 7.43
N GLU A 396 7.87 56.95 6.78
CA GLU A 396 9.23 56.51 7.07
C GLU A 396 10.22 57.02 6.02
N GLN A 397 11.45 57.31 6.43
CA GLN A 397 12.47 57.88 5.54
C GLN A 397 12.73 56.97 4.33
N GLY A 398 12.67 57.54 3.13
CA GLY A 398 12.84 56.83 1.86
C GLY A 398 11.54 56.34 1.24
N GLN A 399 10.41 56.39 1.95
CA GLN A 399 9.09 56.16 1.36
C GLN A 399 8.81 57.23 0.30
N PHE A 400 8.24 56.83 -0.83
CA PHE A 400 7.80 57.74 -1.89
C PHE A 400 6.35 57.46 -2.29
N SER A 401 5.74 58.41 -2.97
CA SER A 401 4.39 58.31 -3.54
C SER A 401 4.27 59.32 -4.67
N ASP A 402 3.34 59.11 -5.59
CA ASP A 402 3.08 60.01 -6.71
C ASP A 402 1.61 60.46 -6.74
N ASP A 403 1.34 61.64 -7.31
CA ASP A 403 0.02 62.04 -7.79
C ASP A 403 0.10 62.59 -9.22
N GLU A 404 -1.00 63.10 -9.75
CA GLU A 404 -1.06 63.61 -11.12
C GLU A 404 -0.12 64.81 -11.39
N ASN A 405 0.37 65.49 -10.35
CA ASN A 405 1.14 66.74 -10.44
C ASN A 405 2.52 66.67 -9.74
N TYR A 406 2.73 65.76 -8.81
CA TYR A 406 3.91 65.77 -7.93
C TYR A 406 4.43 64.37 -7.60
N HIS A 407 5.76 64.26 -7.49
CA HIS A 407 6.43 63.16 -6.81
C HIS A 407 6.76 63.54 -5.37
N TYR A 408 6.41 62.71 -4.41
CA TYR A 408 6.60 62.91 -2.97
C TYR A 408 7.66 61.96 -2.43
N VAL A 409 8.59 62.47 -1.61
CA VAL A 409 9.60 61.67 -0.90
C VAL A 409 9.61 62.04 0.58
N CYS A 410 9.48 61.05 1.45
CA CYS A 410 9.68 61.20 2.88
C CYS A 410 11.18 61.27 3.16
N VAL A 411 11.70 62.48 3.38
CA VAL A 411 13.15 62.70 3.55
C VAL A 411 13.61 62.49 4.99
N ARG A 412 12.67 62.47 5.94
CA ARG A 412 12.84 62.18 7.36
C ARG A 412 11.48 61.72 7.89
N LYS A 413 11.44 60.90 8.95
CA LYS A 413 10.20 60.44 9.59
C LYS A 413 9.18 61.59 9.74
N ASN A 414 7.99 61.38 9.19
CA ASN A 414 6.87 62.34 9.16
C ASN A 414 7.21 63.69 8.48
N HIS A 415 8.10 63.70 7.49
CA HIS A 415 8.46 64.89 6.73
C HIS A 415 8.53 64.61 5.23
N TRP A 416 7.46 64.97 4.54
CA TRP A 416 7.35 64.88 3.09
C TRP A 416 7.94 66.11 2.40
N LYS A 417 8.70 65.87 1.34
CA LYS A 417 9.00 66.87 0.30
C LYS A 417 8.34 66.44 -1.00
N ARG A 418 8.04 67.42 -1.86
CA ARG A 418 7.49 67.16 -3.20
C ARG A 418 8.29 67.87 -4.27
N VAL A 419 8.33 67.29 -5.45
CA VAL A 419 8.82 67.91 -6.69
C VAL A 419 7.69 67.87 -7.71
N ALA A 420 7.45 69.00 -8.39
CA ALA A 420 6.45 69.03 -9.44
C ALA A 420 6.90 68.15 -10.60
N LEU A 421 5.99 67.32 -11.11
CA LEU A 421 6.16 66.63 -12.38
C LEU A 421 6.10 67.70 -13.48
N SER A 422 7.05 67.67 -14.43
CA SER A 422 7.05 68.65 -15.52
C SER A 422 5.77 68.52 -16.32
N SER A 423 5.15 69.64 -16.68
CA SER A 423 3.96 69.67 -17.53
C SER A 423 4.28 69.46 -19.03
N TRP A 424 5.56 69.23 -19.36
CA TRP A 424 6.09 68.96 -20.70
C TRP A 424 7.52 68.41 -20.64
#